data_AF-A0AAD9AGI6-F1
#
_entry.id   AF-A0AAD9AGI6-F1
#
_cell.length_a   1.000
_cell.length_b   1.000
_cell.length_c   1.000
_cell.angle_alpha   90.00
_cell.angle_beta   90.00
_cell.angle_gamma   90.00
#
_symmetry.space_group_name_H-M   'P 1'
#
loop_
_entity.id
_entity.type
_entity.pdbx_description
1 polymer ?
#
loop_
_entity_poly.entity_id
_entity_poly.type
_entity_poly.pdbx_seq_one_letter_code
_entity_poly.pdbx_strand_id
1 'polypeptide(L)'
;MASFSRLVRFLARDGKTYYGDAILPRGVSDIAKARQARIITGDIFGRHDVTDNVADIRLLLSPLAPEHVKTVRCLGLNYANHAKESNMAIPKFPVLFVSCYLFKYARTAC
;
A
#
# COMPACT_ATOMS: atom_id res chain seq x y z
N MET A 1 -16.31 -5.61 -16.38
CA MET A 1 -15.18 -5.99 -15.50
C MET A 1 -15.35 -5.22 -14.21
N ALA A 2 -15.50 -5.91 -13.08
CA ALA A 2 -15.62 -5.23 -11.79
C ALA A 2 -14.25 -4.64 -11.41
N SER A 3 -14.18 -3.32 -11.27
CA SER A 3 -13.01 -2.65 -10.71
C SER A 3 -13.10 -2.70 -9.20
N PHE A 4 -11.98 -2.95 -8.52
CA PHE A 4 -11.90 -2.78 -7.06
C PHE A 4 -11.95 -1.28 -6.71
N SER A 5 -12.38 -0.97 -5.49
CA SER A 5 -12.38 0.40 -4.96
C SER A 5 -11.28 0.64 -3.92
N ARG A 6 -10.91 -0.40 -3.17
CA ARG A 6 -9.97 -0.35 -2.05
C ARG A 6 -9.03 -1.54 -2.11
N LEU A 7 -8.01 -1.44 -2.96
CA LEU A 7 -7.00 -2.47 -3.09
C LEU A 7 -6.24 -2.66 -1.77
N VAL A 8 -6.27 -3.88 -1.25
CA VAL A 8 -5.44 -4.32 -0.14
C VAL A 8 -4.68 -5.58 -0.50
N ARG A 9 -3.48 -5.73 0.05
CA ARG A 9 -2.75 -7.00 0.08
C ARG A 9 -2.73 -7.49 1.51
N PHE A 10 -3.10 -8.74 1.74
CA PHE A 10 -3.27 -9.26 3.08
C PHE A 10 -2.94 -10.74 3.17
N LEU A 11 -2.53 -11.14 4.36
CA LEU A 11 -2.44 -12.54 4.74
C LEU A 11 -3.80 -12.96 5.30
N ALA A 12 -4.39 -13.99 4.72
CA ALA A 12 -5.66 -14.55 5.16
C ALA A 12 -5.47 -15.58 6.28
N ARG A 13 -6.59 -16.02 6.87
CA ARG A 13 -6.58 -17.04 7.94
C ARG A 13 -6.15 -18.44 7.45
N ASP A 14 -6.28 -18.71 6.16
CA ASP A 14 -5.77 -19.92 5.51
C ASP A 14 -4.25 -19.94 5.32
N GLY A 15 -3.55 -18.87 5.75
CA GLY A 15 -2.10 -18.73 5.63
C GLY A 15 -1.61 -18.27 4.26
N LYS A 16 -2.51 -18.01 3.31
CA LYS A 16 -2.16 -17.52 1.97
C LYS A 16 -2.27 -16.01 1.88
N THR A 17 -1.49 -15.43 0.97
CA THR A 17 -1.52 -13.99 0.69
C THR A 17 -2.37 -13.73 -0.53
N TYR A 18 -3.26 -12.74 -0.44
CA TYR A 18 -4.15 -12.34 -1.52
C TYR A 18 -4.10 -10.83 -1.74
N TYR A 19 -4.47 -10.43 -2.96
CA TYR A 19 -5.02 -9.11 -3.19
C TYR A 19 -6.54 -9.16 -3.01
N GLY A 20 -7.13 -8.07 -2.56
CA GLY A 20 -8.57 -7.98 -2.42
C GLY A 20 -9.11 -6.56 -2.44
N ASP A 21 -10.42 -6.45 -2.63
CA ASP A 21 -11.18 -5.22 -2.45
C ASP A 21 -11.74 -5.18 -1.03
N ALA A 22 -11.21 -4.28 -0.20
CA ALA A 22 -11.53 -4.23 1.22
C ALA A 22 -13.01 -3.87 1.47
N ILE A 23 -13.66 -4.68 2.30
CA ILE A 23 -15.03 -4.44 2.76
C ILE A 23 -14.94 -3.65 4.08
N LEU A 24 -15.52 -2.45 4.07
CA LEU A 24 -15.60 -1.59 5.24
C LEU A 24 -17.04 -1.39 5.69
N PRO A 25 -17.28 -1.23 7.01
CA PRO A 25 -18.57 -0.77 7.51
C PRO A 25 -18.96 0.58 6.90
N ARG A 26 -20.26 0.83 6.81
CA ARG A 26 -20.79 2.08 6.25
C ARG A 26 -20.27 3.28 7.05
N GLY A 27 -19.77 4.31 6.35
CA GLY A 27 -19.22 5.52 6.97
C GLY A 27 -17.77 5.39 7.48
N VAL A 28 -17.13 4.23 7.35
CA VAL A 28 -15.72 4.04 7.70
C VAL A 28 -14.85 4.13 6.45
N SER A 29 -13.85 5.00 6.47
CA SER A 29 -12.84 5.14 5.41
C SER A 29 -11.46 4.58 5.79
N ASP A 30 -11.24 4.32 7.08
CA ASP A 30 -9.98 3.78 7.60
C ASP A 30 -9.80 2.31 7.22
N ILE A 31 -8.88 2.05 6.28
CA ILE A 31 -8.53 0.71 5.79
C ILE A 31 -8.03 -0.21 6.90
N ALA A 32 -7.39 0.32 7.96
CA ALA A 32 -6.89 -0.50 9.05
C ALA A 32 -8.00 -1.26 9.80
N LYS A 33 -9.25 -0.80 9.65
CA LYS A 33 -10.45 -1.44 10.21
C LYS A 33 -11.05 -2.52 9.32
N ALA A 34 -10.52 -2.74 8.12
CA ALA A 34 -10.95 -3.82 7.26
C ALA A 34 -10.70 -5.17 7.95
N ARG A 35 -11.74 -6.01 7.97
CA ARG A 35 -11.67 -7.39 8.50
C ARG A 35 -11.86 -8.43 7.41
N GLN A 36 -12.43 -8.04 6.28
CA GLN A 36 -12.72 -8.91 5.16
C GLN A 36 -12.44 -8.18 3.85
N ALA A 37 -12.11 -8.93 2.81
CA ALA A 37 -11.97 -8.42 1.46
C ALA A 37 -12.50 -9.44 0.45
N ARG A 38 -13.05 -8.95 -0.66
CA ARG A 38 -13.32 -9.78 -1.84
C ARG A 38 -12.00 -10.08 -2.54
N ILE A 39 -11.70 -11.36 -2.79
CA ILE A 39 -10.44 -11.77 -3.42
C ILE A 39 -10.40 -11.25 -4.86
N ILE A 40 -9.26 -10.70 -5.24
CA ILE A 40 -8.95 -10.32 -6.62
C ILE A 40 -8.07 -11.39 -7.24
N THR A 41 -8.40 -11.81 -8.46
CA THR A 41 -7.60 -12.75 -9.27
C THR A 41 -7.09 -12.07 -10.53
N GLY A 42 -5.94 -12.52 -11.04
CA GLY A 42 -5.28 -11.93 -12.21
C GLY A 42 -4.27 -10.83 -11.83
N ASP A 43 -3.98 -9.95 -12.80
CA ASP A 43 -3.00 -8.87 -12.64
C ASP A 43 -3.69 -7.57 -12.21
N ILE A 44 -3.32 -7.08 -11.02
CA ILE A 44 -3.88 -5.85 -10.42
C ILE A 44 -3.57 -4.58 -11.23
N PHE A 45 -2.56 -4.60 -12.09
CA PHE A 45 -2.26 -3.51 -13.03
C PHE A 45 -2.81 -3.76 -14.44
N GLY A 46 -3.29 -4.97 -14.70
CA GLY A 46 -3.77 -5.43 -15.99
C GLY A 46 -5.17 -6.01 -15.89
N ARG A 47 -5.38 -7.16 -16.55
CA ARG A 47 -6.66 -7.88 -16.50
C ARG A 47 -6.80 -8.60 -15.17
N HIS A 48 -7.83 -8.24 -14.43
CA HIS A 48 -8.19 -8.86 -13.16
C HIS A 48 -9.70 -8.99 -13.03
N ASP A 49 -10.11 -9.78 -12.03
CA ASP A 49 -11.50 -9.94 -11.63
C ASP A 49 -11.63 -9.84 -10.11
N VAL A 50 -12.57 -9.01 -9.66
CA VAL A 50 -12.99 -8.94 -8.25
C VAL A 50 -14.04 -10.01 -8.05
N THR A 51 -13.67 -11.09 -7.37
CA THR A 51 -14.54 -12.25 -7.19
C THR A 51 -15.55 -12.04 -6.07
N ASP A 52 -16.60 -12.86 -6.01
CA ASP A 52 -17.52 -12.90 -4.87
C ASP A 52 -16.95 -13.65 -3.65
N ASN A 53 -15.76 -14.24 -3.77
CA ASN A 53 -15.10 -14.95 -2.68
C ASN A 53 -14.58 -13.96 -1.64
N VAL A 54 -15.16 -13.99 -0.45
CA VAL A 54 -14.74 -13.14 0.68
C VAL A 54 -13.78 -13.92 1.58
N ALA A 55 -12.64 -13.32 1.91
CA ALA A 55 -11.68 -13.88 2.86
C ALA A 55 -11.48 -12.97 4.08
N ASP A 56 -11.28 -13.60 5.23
CA ASP A 56 -10.93 -12.91 6.47
C ASP A 56 -9.47 -12.46 6.47
N ILE A 57 -9.28 -11.18 6.78
CA ILE A 57 -7.97 -10.54 6.90
C ILE A 57 -7.36 -10.91 8.25
N ARG A 58 -6.27 -11.68 8.23
CA ARG A 58 -5.45 -11.95 9.42
C ARG A 58 -4.49 -10.80 9.68
N LEU A 59 -3.84 -10.32 8.62
CA LEU A 59 -2.86 -9.24 8.68
C LEU A 59 -2.86 -8.45 7.37
N LEU A 60 -3.02 -7.14 7.45
CA LEU A 60 -2.79 -6.24 6.32
C LEU A 60 -1.28 -6.14 6.06
N LEU A 61 -0.89 -6.27 4.80
CA LEU A 61 0.49 -6.13 4.34
C LEU A 61 0.64 -4.78 3.62
N SER A 62 1.86 -4.45 3.20
CA SER A 62 2.06 -3.36 2.25
C SER A 62 1.21 -3.61 0.99
N PRO A 63 0.52 -2.58 0.47
CA PRO A 63 -0.53 -2.74 -0.53
C PRO A 63 -0.03 -3.29 -1.86
N LEU A 64 1.26 -3.18 -2.14
CA LEU A 64 1.93 -3.79 -3.28
C LEU A 64 2.99 -4.78 -2.79
N ALA A 65 3.15 -5.87 -3.53
CA ALA A 65 4.22 -6.82 -3.30
C ALA A 65 5.59 -6.22 -3.73
N PRO A 66 6.70 -6.63 -3.09
CA PRO A 66 8.04 -6.09 -3.39
C PRO A 66 8.42 -6.12 -4.89
N GLU A 67 8.06 -7.19 -5.59
CA GLU A 67 8.28 -7.38 -7.02
C GLU A 67 7.61 -6.31 -7.91
N HIS A 68 6.55 -5.66 -7.41
CA HIS A 68 5.86 -4.56 -8.08
C HIS A 68 6.49 -3.19 -7.79
N VAL A 69 7.39 -3.10 -6.81
CA VAL A 69 7.94 -1.83 -6.31
C VAL A 69 9.47 -1.83 -6.47
N LYS A 70 9.94 -1.40 -7.64
CA LYS A 70 11.38 -1.34 -7.95
C LYS A 70 12.12 -0.19 -7.24
N THR A 71 11.47 0.97 -7.14
CA THR A 71 12.04 2.16 -6.50
C THR A 71 10.95 2.96 -5.81
N VAL A 72 11.25 3.55 -4.65
CA VAL A 72 10.38 4.53 -4.01
C VAL A 72 11.00 5.90 -4.14
N ARG A 73 10.30 6.79 -4.86
CA ARG A 73 10.73 8.17 -5.13
C ARG A 73 9.94 9.11 -4.24
N CYS A 74 10.64 9.94 -3.48
CA CYS A 74 10.06 10.81 -2.48
C CYS A 74 10.42 12.27 -2.78
N LEU A 75 9.52 13.19 -2.42
CA LEU A 75 9.76 14.63 -2.49
C LEU A 75 10.11 15.15 -1.10
N GLY A 76 11.32 15.68 -0.96
CA GLY A 76 11.76 16.37 0.24
C GLY A 76 11.21 17.79 0.29
N LEU A 77 10.89 18.27 1.50
CA LEU A 77 10.48 19.66 1.74
C LEU A 77 9.27 20.11 0.89
N ASN A 78 8.35 19.20 0.55
CA ASN A 78 7.17 19.49 -0.26
C ASN A 78 6.07 20.30 0.47
N TYR A 79 6.36 20.75 1.70
CA TYR A 79 5.51 21.61 2.51
C TYR A 79 6.38 22.73 3.09
N ALA A 80 5.99 23.98 2.88
CA ALA A 80 6.79 25.13 3.32
C ALA A 80 7.04 25.15 4.85
N ASN A 81 6.06 24.70 5.64
CA ASN A 81 6.21 24.60 7.09
C ASN A 81 7.26 23.56 7.50
N HIS A 82 7.37 22.46 6.77
CA HIS A 82 8.38 21.44 7.06
C HIS A 82 9.81 21.97 6.85
N ALA A 83 10.02 22.84 5.87
CA ALA A 83 11.30 23.53 5.68
C ALA A 83 11.62 24.47 6.85
N LYS A 84 10.63 25.23 7.34
CA LYS A 84 10.80 26.11 8.52
C LYS A 84 11.12 25.33 9.78
N GLU A 85 10.36 24.27 10.06
CA GLU A 85 10.56 23.37 11.21
C GLU A 85 11.95 22.73 11.20
N SER A 86 12.45 22.38 10.02
CA SER A 86 13.78 21.77 9.86
C SER A 86 14.92 22.79 9.74
N ASN A 87 14.63 24.09 9.85
CA ASN A 87 15.57 25.19 9.62
C ASN A 87 16.31 25.11 8.26
N MET A 88 15.60 24.62 7.24
CA MET A 88 16.11 24.48 5.87
C MET A 88 15.52 25.58 4.97
N ALA A 89 16.28 26.01 3.96
CA ALA A 89 15.78 26.93 2.96
C ALA A 89 14.62 26.29 2.17
N ILE A 90 13.58 27.08 1.85
CA ILE A 90 12.50 26.63 0.97
C ILE A 90 13.11 26.40 -0.42
N PRO A 91 13.01 25.18 -0.98
CA PRO A 91 13.64 24.88 -2.25
C PRO A 91 12.91 25.59 -3.39
N LYS A 92 13.68 26.10 -4.37
CA LYS A 92 13.13 26.73 -5.58
C LYS A 92 12.57 25.71 -6.60
N PHE A 93 12.99 24.46 -6.49
CA PHE A 93 12.61 23.36 -7.38
C PHE A 93 12.31 22.10 -6.57
N PRO A 94 11.52 21.14 -7.09
CA PRO A 94 11.24 19.89 -6.39
C PRO A 94 12.52 19.11 -6.05
N VAL A 95 12.67 18.72 -4.78
CA VAL A 95 13.81 17.90 -4.32
C VAL A 95 13.39 16.43 -4.34
N LEU A 96 13.80 15.71 -5.38
CA LEU A 96 13.54 14.28 -5.52
C LEU A 96 14.66 13.46 -4.88
N PHE A 97 14.32 12.49 -4.05
CA PHE A 97 15.26 11.49 -3.55
C PHE A 97 14.69 10.08 -3.68
N VAL A 98 15.57 9.09 -3.79
CA VAL A 98 15.19 7.67 -3.82
C VAL A 98 15.39 7.08 -2.44
N SER A 99 14.34 6.47 -1.89
CA SER A 99 14.44 5.67 -0.67
C SER A 99 14.71 4.22 -1.06
N CYS A 100 15.83 3.67 -0.60
CA CYS A 100 16.08 2.24 -0.65
C CYS A 100 15.34 1.60 0.53
N TYR A 101 14.36 0.73 0.26
CA TYR A 101 13.41 0.32 1.30
C TYR A 101 14.02 -0.63 2.33
N LEU A 102 14.02 -0.17 3.58
CA LEU A 102 14.14 -0.98 4.79
C LEU A 102 12.81 -1.73 5.01
N PHE A 103 12.58 -2.84 4.30
CA PHE A 103 11.52 -3.77 4.70
C PHE A 103 11.98 -4.47 5.97
N LYS A 104 11.40 -4.11 7.13
CA LYS A 104 11.67 -4.62 8.48
C LYS A 104 11.59 -6.17 8.68
N TYR A 105 11.47 -6.96 7.62
CA TYR A 105 11.54 -8.43 7.65
C TYR A 105 12.79 -9.04 6.98
N ALA A 106 13.65 -8.24 6.35
CA ALA A 106 14.97 -8.70 5.92
C ALA A 106 16.01 -8.33 7.00
N ARG A 107 16.14 -9.16 8.04
CA ARG A 107 17.37 -9.19 8.83
C ARG A 107 18.47 -9.77 7.95
N THR A 108 19.18 -8.91 7.22
CA THR A 108 20.63 -8.92 6.97
C THR A 108 20.95 -8.06 5.74
N ALA A 109 22.06 -7.32 5.86
CA ALA A 109 22.77 -6.59 4.81
C ALA A 109 22.13 -5.28 4.31
N CYS A 110 22.38 -4.22 5.09
CA CYS A 110 23.22 -3.14 4.57
C CYS A 110 24.58 -3.25 5.27
#